data_AF-A0A6G0W0V3-F1
#
_entry.id   AF-A0A6G0W0V3-F1
#
_cell.length_a   1.000
_cell.length_b   1.000
_cell.length_c   1.000
_cell.angle_alpha   90.00
_cell.angle_beta   90.00
_cell.angle_gamma   90.00
#
_symmetry.space_group_name_H-M   'P 1'
#
loop_
_entity.id
_entity.type
_entity.pdbx_description
1 polymer ?
#
loop_
_entity_poly.entity_id
_entity_poly.type
_entity_poly.pdbx_seq_one_letter_code
_entity_poly.pdbx_strand_id
1 'polypeptide(L)'
;MNECEKREKYSDPVFLNTDFELAVMNAAKLILGSHITIRGCFNHLCQSSYRKLQELGSPERYKTDEAFRKFCIMVDSLAFLPLDDVKNGMEWLKKNIPTGAEDFIIYFDKT
;
A
#
# COMPACT_ATOMS: atom_id res chain seq x y z
N MET A 1 10.41 -25.55 -2.33
CA MET A 1 9.72 -26.59 -1.55
C MET A 1 10.56 -27.84 -1.39
N ASN A 2 11.22 -28.36 -2.44
CA ASN A 2 12.09 -29.55 -2.38
C ASN A 2 13.12 -29.57 -1.22
N GLU A 3 13.78 -28.45 -0.90
CA GLU A 3 14.72 -28.38 0.23
C GLU A 3 14.03 -28.37 1.61
N CYS A 4 12.78 -27.87 1.68
CA CYS A 4 11.98 -27.91 2.91
C CYS A 4 11.43 -29.32 3.14
N GLU A 5 10.97 -30.00 2.09
CA GLU A 5 10.51 -31.39 2.12
C GLU A 5 11.62 -32.34 2.59
N LYS A 6 12.85 -32.18 2.09
CA LYS A 6 14.03 -32.92 2.57
C LYS A 6 14.30 -32.74 4.07
N ARG A 7 13.78 -31.68 4.68
CA ARG A 7 13.92 -31.34 6.10
C ARG A 7 12.62 -31.55 6.88
N GLU A 8 11.65 -32.23 6.28
CA GLU A 8 10.31 -32.49 6.85
C GLU A 8 9.58 -31.21 7.28
N LYS A 9 9.82 -30.11 6.57
CA LYS A 9 9.15 -28.82 6.80
C LYS A 9 8.15 -28.55 5.69
N TYR A 10 6.87 -28.48 6.07
CA TYR A 10 5.75 -28.21 5.18
C TYR A 10 5.14 -26.88 5.60
N SER A 11 5.56 -25.80 4.94
CA SER A 11 4.98 -24.48 5.19
C SER A 11 3.59 -24.42 4.54
N ASP A 12 2.55 -24.44 5.35
CA ASP A 12 1.16 -24.28 4.90
C ASP A 12 0.54 -23.04 5.58
N PRO A 13 0.89 -21.82 5.12
CA PRO A 13 0.44 -20.60 5.77
C PRO A 13 -1.02 -20.31 5.46
N VAL A 14 -1.81 -19.97 6.48
CA VAL A 14 -3.18 -19.47 6.28
C VAL A 14 -3.19 -18.00 5.87
N PHE A 15 -2.23 -17.21 6.37
CA PHE A 15 -2.13 -15.77 6.14
C PHE A 15 -0.77 -15.40 5.60
N LEU A 16 -0.76 -14.53 4.59
CA LEU A 16 0.44 -13.88 4.07
C LEU A 16 0.23 -12.37 4.09
N ASN A 17 1.05 -11.66 4.86
CA ASN A 17 1.10 -10.20 4.81
C ASN A 17 2.19 -9.79 3.82
N THR A 18 1.86 -8.94 2.86
CA THR A 18 2.78 -8.51 1.79
C THR A 18 2.50 -7.06 1.42
N ASP A 19 3.37 -6.50 0.61
CA ASP A 19 3.20 -5.15 0.07
C ASP A 19 2.04 -5.15 -0.94
N PHE A 20 1.54 -3.97 -1.29
CA PHE A 20 0.45 -3.82 -2.26
C PHE A 20 0.95 -4.01 -3.71
N GLU A 21 1.51 -5.19 -4.00
CA GLU A 21 2.07 -5.53 -5.30
C GLU A 21 1.38 -6.76 -5.90
N LEU A 22 0.52 -6.53 -6.91
CA LEU A 22 -0.33 -7.56 -7.49
C LEU A 22 0.48 -8.76 -8.04
N ALA A 23 1.67 -8.51 -8.60
CA ALA A 23 2.55 -9.57 -9.11
C ALA A 23 2.99 -10.53 -7.98
N VAL A 24 3.40 -9.99 -6.84
CA VAL A 24 3.81 -10.77 -5.66
C VAL A 24 2.61 -11.54 -5.10
N MET A 25 1.44 -10.90 -5.01
CA MET A 25 0.22 -11.56 -4.53
C MET A 25 -0.18 -12.75 -5.42
N ASN A 26 -0.11 -12.57 -6.75
CA ASN A 26 -0.40 -13.64 -7.70
C ASN A 26 0.61 -14.78 -7.63
N ALA A 27 1.92 -14.46 -7.56
CA ALA A 27 2.96 -15.46 -7.41
C ALA A 27 2.81 -16.26 -6.10
N ALA A 28 2.45 -15.59 -5.01
CA ALA A 28 2.19 -16.25 -3.73
C ALA A 28 1.04 -17.26 -3.83
N LYS A 29 -0.10 -16.89 -4.43
CA LYS A 29 -1.22 -17.83 -4.63
C LYS A 29 -0.85 -18.99 -5.55
N LEU A 30 -0.01 -18.75 -6.56
CA LEU A 30 0.44 -19.79 -7.47
C LEU A 30 1.33 -20.83 -6.78
N ILE A 31 2.25 -20.39 -5.91
CA ILE A 31 3.25 -21.26 -5.28
C ILE A 31 2.75 -21.88 -3.98
N LEU A 32 2.06 -21.11 -3.14
CA LEU A 32 1.63 -21.54 -1.80
C LEU A 32 0.18 -22.03 -1.78
N GLY A 33 -0.57 -21.88 -2.86
CA GLY A 33 -1.95 -22.33 -3.00
C GLY A 33 -2.98 -21.19 -2.88
N SER A 34 -4.16 -21.42 -3.46
CA SER A 34 -5.24 -20.43 -3.50
C SER A 34 -5.99 -20.26 -2.18
N HIS A 35 -5.78 -21.18 -1.23
CA HIS A 35 -6.40 -21.15 0.11
C HIS A 35 -5.79 -20.08 1.02
N ILE A 36 -4.58 -19.60 0.73
CA ILE A 36 -3.95 -18.56 1.52
C ILE A 36 -4.73 -17.25 1.43
N THR A 37 -4.90 -16.59 2.57
CA THR A 37 -5.44 -15.23 2.64
C THR A 37 -4.30 -14.23 2.58
N ILE A 38 -4.26 -13.45 1.51
CA ILE A 38 -3.28 -12.38 1.34
C ILE A 38 -3.84 -11.09 1.93
N ARG A 39 -3.01 -10.39 2.70
CA ARG A 39 -3.33 -9.09 3.31
C ARG A 39 -2.26 -8.07 2.91
N GLY A 40 -2.69 -6.91 2.45
CA GLY A 40 -1.80 -5.78 2.23
C GLY A 40 -1.31 -5.21 3.56
N CYS A 41 -0.01 -4.95 3.67
CA CYS A 41 0.60 -4.40 4.87
C CYS A 41 0.48 -2.87 4.88
N PHE A 42 -0.36 -2.34 5.76
CA PHE A 42 -0.55 -0.88 5.91
C PHE A 42 0.76 -0.17 6.30
N ASN A 43 1.59 -0.78 7.15
CA ASN A 43 2.88 -0.19 7.51
C ASN A 43 3.81 -0.05 6.30
N HIS A 44 3.89 -1.05 5.41
CA HIS A 44 4.69 -0.92 4.19
C HIS A 44 4.09 0.05 3.18
N LEU A 45 2.76 0.16 3.12
CA LEU A 45 2.09 1.20 2.33
C LEU A 45 2.53 2.60 2.79
N CYS A 46 2.39 2.92 4.08
CA CYS A 46 2.82 4.21 4.63
C CYS A 46 4.32 4.47 4.43
N GLN A 47 5.17 3.44 4.57
CA GLN A 47 6.60 3.59 4.30
C GLN A 47 6.87 3.89 2.81
N SER A 48 6.16 3.25 1.89
CA SER A 48 6.26 3.52 0.46
C SER A 48 5.84 4.95 0.12
N SER A 49 4.69 5.37 0.64
CA SER A 49 4.19 6.74 0.52
C SER A 49 5.18 7.77 1.08
N TYR A 50 5.74 7.51 2.26
CA TYR A 50 6.73 8.41 2.86
C TYR A 50 8.02 8.50 2.04
N ARG A 51 8.55 7.38 1.52
CA ARG A 51 9.69 7.40 0.59
C ARG A 51 9.37 8.24 -0.64
N LYS A 52 8.15 8.12 -1.18
CA LYS A 52 7.78 8.94 -2.34
C LYS A 52 7.70 10.42 -2.00
N LEU A 53 7.17 10.79 -0.85
CA LEU A 53 7.18 12.18 -0.37
C LEU A 53 8.60 12.71 -0.17
N GLN A 54 9.55 11.87 0.24
CA GLN A 54 10.97 12.22 0.31
C GLN A 54 11.55 12.50 -1.08
N GLU A 55 11.27 11.65 -2.07
CA GLU A 55 11.69 11.83 -3.48
C GLU A 55 11.14 13.13 -4.08
N LEU A 56 9.89 13.48 -3.74
CA LEU A 56 9.22 14.71 -4.20
C LEU A 56 9.67 15.97 -3.44
N GLY A 57 10.68 15.88 -2.55
CA GLY A 57 11.22 17.03 -1.84
C GLY A 57 10.32 17.58 -0.72
N SER A 58 9.37 16.78 -0.23
CA SER A 58 8.38 17.19 0.79
C SER A 58 8.56 16.63 2.22
N PRO A 59 9.71 16.08 2.67
CA PRO A 59 9.78 15.47 4.01
C PRO A 59 9.67 16.48 5.15
N GLU A 60 10.22 17.69 5.00
CA GLU A 60 10.12 18.74 6.04
C GLU A 60 8.70 19.31 6.12
N ARG A 61 8.03 19.47 4.97
CA ARG A 61 6.64 19.89 4.94
C ARG A 61 5.72 18.85 5.58
N TYR A 62 5.92 17.56 5.31
CA TYR A 62 5.16 16.49 5.96
C TYR A 62 5.26 16.55 7.51
N LYS A 63 6.42 16.96 8.05
CA LYS A 63 6.61 17.10 9.51
C LYS A 63 5.95 18.37 10.06
N THR A 64 6.02 19.48 9.34
CA THR A 64 5.68 20.81 9.86
C THR A 64 4.28 21.30 9.49
N ASP A 65 3.71 20.83 8.38
CA ASP A 65 2.38 21.20 7.87
C ASP A 65 1.36 20.09 8.19
N GLU A 66 0.52 20.33 9.20
CA GLU A 66 -0.48 19.36 9.64
C GLU A 66 -1.54 19.08 8.57
N ALA A 67 -1.97 20.09 7.81
CA ALA A 67 -2.98 19.92 6.78
C ALA A 67 -2.47 19.06 5.63
N PHE A 68 -1.23 19.31 5.18
CA PHE A 68 -0.55 18.50 4.19
C PHE A 68 -0.33 17.06 4.68
N ARG A 69 0.16 16.89 5.92
CA ARG A 69 0.33 15.57 6.52
C ARG A 69 -0.99 14.80 6.61
N LYS A 70 -2.06 15.47 7.04
CA LYS A 70 -3.40 14.88 7.11
C LYS A 70 -3.85 14.40 5.74
N PHE A 71 -3.66 15.21 4.69
CA PHE A 71 -3.97 14.79 3.32
C PHE A 71 -3.19 13.54 2.93
N CYS A 72 -1.89 13.49 3.15
CA CYS A 72 -1.06 12.32 2.85
C CYS A 72 -1.54 11.06 3.59
N ILE A 73 -1.91 11.19 4.87
CA ILE A 73 -2.49 10.10 5.66
C ILE A 73 -3.84 9.67 5.07
N MET A 74 -4.67 10.60 4.60
CA MET A 74 -5.95 10.26 3.96
C MET A 74 -5.76 9.47 2.66
N VAL A 75 -4.70 9.74 1.90
CA VAL A 75 -4.32 8.93 0.72
C VAL A 75 -4.02 7.49 1.16
N ASP A 76 -3.15 7.30 2.16
CA ASP A 76 -2.85 5.95 2.68
C ASP A 76 -4.10 5.26 3.26
N SER A 77 -5.00 6.04 3.87
CA SER A 77 -6.22 5.55 4.52
C SER A 77 -7.28 5.04 3.53
N LEU A 78 -7.10 5.24 2.22
CA LEU A 78 -7.94 4.58 1.21
C LEU A 78 -7.91 3.05 1.38
N ALA A 79 -6.83 2.48 1.92
CA ALA A 79 -6.72 1.06 2.23
C ALA A 79 -7.75 0.54 3.25
N PHE A 80 -8.40 1.44 4.00
CA PHE A 80 -9.44 1.08 4.98
C PHE A 80 -10.87 1.27 4.46
N LEU A 81 -11.05 1.82 3.26
CA LEU A 81 -12.37 1.94 2.67
C LEU A 81 -12.89 0.59 2.18
N PRO A 82 -14.21 0.35 2.21
CA PRO A 82 -14.83 -0.69 1.40
C PRO A 82 -14.42 -0.53 -0.07
N LEU A 83 -14.23 -1.64 -0.79
CA LEU A 83 -13.75 -1.62 -2.17
C LEU A 83 -14.60 -0.72 -3.07
N ASP A 84 -15.92 -0.73 -2.88
CA ASP A 84 -16.87 0.09 -3.65
C ASP A 84 -16.71 1.60 -3.39
N ASP A 85 -16.14 1.97 -2.25
CA ASP A 85 -15.92 3.36 -1.84
C ASP A 85 -14.52 3.87 -2.18
N VAL A 86 -13.54 3.00 -2.47
CA VAL A 86 -12.15 3.41 -2.78
C VAL A 86 -12.12 4.41 -3.93
N LYS A 87 -12.88 4.14 -5.00
CA LYS A 87 -12.97 5.03 -6.16
C LYS A 87 -13.54 6.41 -5.78
N ASN A 88 -14.61 6.42 -4.98
CA ASN A 88 -15.24 7.66 -4.53
C ASN A 88 -14.29 8.45 -3.60
N GLY A 89 -13.56 7.77 -2.72
CA GLY A 89 -12.55 8.35 -1.84
C GLY A 89 -11.40 8.98 -2.63
N MET A 90 -10.88 8.28 -3.65
CA MET A 90 -9.85 8.80 -4.55
C MET A 90 -10.32 10.06 -5.29
N GLU A 91 -11.54 10.03 -5.86
CA GLU A 91 -12.11 11.20 -6.54
C GLU A 91 -12.34 12.39 -5.59
N TRP A 92 -12.70 12.13 -4.33
CA TRP A 92 -12.79 13.17 -3.31
C TRP A 92 -11.41 13.79 -3.03
N LEU A 93 -10.36 12.97 -2.89
CA LEU A 93 -8.99 13.46 -2.67
C LEU A 93 -8.50 14.31 -3.83
N LYS A 94 -8.74 13.88 -5.09
CA LYS A 94 -8.39 14.64 -6.29
C LYS A 94 -9.06 16.02 -6.38
N LYS A 95 -10.25 16.18 -5.78
CA LYS A 95 -10.97 17.47 -5.72
C LYS A 95 -10.51 18.37 -4.58
N ASN A 96 -9.80 17.82 -3.59
CA ASN A 96 -9.41 18.51 -2.35
C ASN A 96 -7.89 18.46 -2.13
N ILE A 97 -7.11 18.51 -3.22
CA ILE A 97 -5.65 18.45 -3.15
C ILE A 97 -5.13 19.76 -2.53
N PRO A 98 -4.33 19.71 -1.45
CA PRO A 98 -3.63 20.88 -0.95
C PRO A 98 -2.48 21.22 -1.90
N THR A 99 -2.19 22.52 -2.06
CA THR A 99 -1.09 23.02 -2.91
C THR A 99 0.18 22.21 -2.68
N GLY A 100 0.82 21.68 -3.72
CA GLY A 100 2.08 20.94 -3.64
C GLY A 100 1.96 19.45 -3.28
N ALA A 101 0.76 18.87 -3.27
CA ALA A 101 0.52 17.43 -3.14
C ALA A 101 0.10 16.75 -4.46
N GLU A 102 0.07 17.48 -5.56
CA GLU A 102 -0.42 17.04 -6.87
C GLU A 102 0.40 15.86 -7.40
N ASP A 103 1.73 15.93 -7.33
CA ASP A 103 2.60 14.85 -7.80
C ASP A 103 2.46 13.58 -6.95
N PHE A 104 2.18 13.73 -5.66
CA PHE A 104 1.98 12.59 -4.76
C PHE A 104 0.69 11.85 -5.08
N ILE A 105 -0.43 12.56 -5.27
CA ILE A 105 -1.70 11.91 -5.63
C ILE A 105 -1.66 11.31 -7.04
N ILE A 106 -0.97 11.97 -8.00
CA ILE A 106 -0.79 11.46 -9.36
C ILE A 106 0.03 10.17 -9.35
N TYR A 107 1.09 10.10 -8.54
CA TYR A 107 1.86 8.88 -8.37
C TYR A 107 0.98 7.76 -7.79
N PHE A 108 0.25 8.04 -6.71
CA PHE A 108 -0.54 7.02 -6.02
C PHE A 108 -1.67 6.47 -6.89
N ASP A 109 -2.36 7.31 -7.67
CA ASP A 109 -3.45 6.91 -8.57
C ASP A 109 -2.99 6.06 -9.78
N LYS A 110 -1.70 6.08 -10.09
CA LYS A 110 -1.09 5.36 -11.23
C LYS A 110 -0.39 4.06 -10.85
N THR A 111 -0.21 3.80 -9.56
CA THR A 111 0.51 2.63 -9.04
C THR A 111 -0.49 1.54 -8.66
#